data_AF-A0A183DMD1-F1
#
_entry.id   AF-A0A183DMD1-F1
#
_cell.length_a   1.000
_cell.length_b   1.000
_cell.length_c   1.000
_cell.angle_alpha   90.00
_cell.angle_beta   90.00
_cell.angle_gamma   90.00
#
_symmetry.space_group_name_H-M   'P 1'
#
loop_
_entity.id
_entity.type
_entity.pdbx_description
1 polymer ?
#
loop_
_entity_poly.entity_id
_entity_poly.type
_entity_poly.pdbx_seq_one_letter_code
_entity_poly.pdbx_strand_id
1 'polypeptide(L)'
;MLRIIFEETNVQFSGYIFKQIQGVPVGGNTSPDIADLTLSVMEYRFLRKNPGFHFHLFRYIDDILMSTVPTLRKLPATSMGPA
;
A
#
# COMPACT_ATOMS: atom_id res chain seq x y z
N MET A 1 -11.41 13.02 12.01
CA MET A 1 -11.97 11.81 11.35
C MET A 1 -11.05 10.60 11.50
N LEU A 2 -9.80 10.61 10.97
CA LEU A 2 -8.84 9.51 11.15
C LEU A 2 -8.55 9.16 12.62
N ARG A 3 -8.39 10.18 13.48
CA ARG A 3 -8.18 10.00 14.93
C ARG A 3 -9.29 9.17 15.60
N ILE A 4 -10.54 9.36 15.21
CA ILE A 4 -11.70 8.63 15.77
C ILE A 4 -11.67 7.17 15.30
N ILE A 5 -11.32 6.92 14.04
CA ILE A 5 -11.22 5.57 13.48
C ILE A 5 -10.10 4.76 14.16
N PHE A 6 -9.00 5.40 14.56
CA PHE A 6 -7.90 4.69 15.21
C PHE A 6 -7.97 4.65 16.74
N GLU A 7 -8.57 5.65 17.39
CA GLU A 7 -8.60 5.75 18.85
C GLU A 7 -9.89 5.22 19.47
N GLU A 8 -11.00 5.09 18.73
CA GLU A 8 -12.31 4.69 19.27
C GLU A 8 -12.84 3.36 18.69
N THR A 9 -11.94 2.54 18.14
CA THR A 9 -12.31 1.23 17.59
C THR A 9 -12.45 0.20 18.70
N ASN A 10 -13.68 -0.32 18.85
CA ASN A 10 -14.03 -1.37 19.78
C ASN A 10 -14.66 -2.55 19.03
N VAL A 11 -14.36 -3.77 19.49
CA VAL A 11 -14.86 -5.02 18.92
C VAL A 11 -15.59 -5.78 20.02
N GLN A 12 -16.80 -6.28 19.70
CA GLN A 12 -17.55 -7.13 20.61
C GLN A 12 -17.30 -8.61 20.30
N PHE A 13 -16.91 -9.38 21.31
CA PHE A 13 -16.74 -10.82 21.19
C PHE A 13 -17.20 -11.52 22.46
N SER A 14 -18.08 -12.52 22.33
CA SER A 14 -18.64 -13.29 23.44
C SER A 14 -19.22 -12.43 24.59
N GLY A 15 -19.87 -11.31 24.25
CA GLY A 15 -20.47 -10.39 25.22
C GLY A 15 -19.50 -9.39 25.87
N TYR A 16 -18.19 -9.51 25.60
CA TYR A 16 -17.17 -8.57 26.06
C TYR A 16 -16.82 -7.54 24.99
N ILE A 17 -16.39 -6.36 25.42
CA ILE A 17 -15.93 -5.27 24.56
C ILE A 17 -14.42 -5.15 24.69
N PHE A 18 -13.72 -5.20 23.56
CA PHE A 18 -12.27 -5.07 23.46
C PHE A 18 -11.92 -3.84 22.63
N LYS A 19 -10.93 -3.07 23.08
CA LYS A 19 -10.41 -1.94 22.31
C LYS A 19 -9.27 -2.42 21.40
N GLN A 20 -9.39 -2.18 20.11
CA GLN A 20 -8.29 -2.42 19.18
C GLN A 20 -7.28 -1.27 19.30
N ILE A 21 -6.06 -1.60 19.70
CA ILE A 21 -4.99 -0.60 19.91
C ILE A 21 -3.92 -0.62 18.82
N GLN A 22 -3.99 -1.58 17.89
CA GLN A 22 -3.00 -1.75 16.83
C GLN A 22 -3.67 -2.13 15.51
N GLY A 23 -3.15 -1.57 14.42
CA GLY A 23 -3.65 -1.79 13.07
C GLY A 23 -4.94 -1.02 12.77
N VAL A 24 -5.48 -1.27 11.58
CA VAL A 24 -6.77 -0.75 11.14
C VAL A 24 -7.83 -1.83 11.39
N PRO A 25 -9.02 -1.51 11.93
CA PRO A 25 -10.10 -2.49 12.04
C PRO A 25 -10.53 -2.99 10.67
N VAL A 26 -10.55 -4.31 10.49
CA VAL A 26 -11.06 -4.92 9.26
C VAL A 26 -12.59 -4.85 9.26
N GLY A 27 -13.18 -4.47 8.12
CA GLY A 27 -14.64 -4.39 7.96
C GLY A 27 -15.24 -2.99 8.07
N GLY A 28 -14.44 -1.96 8.40
CA GLY A 28 -14.86 -0.57 8.26
C GLY A 28 -14.82 -0.10 6.80
N ASN A 29 -15.79 0.71 6.36
CA ASN A 29 -15.86 1.18 4.97
C ASN A 29 -14.60 1.94 4.52
N THR A 30 -13.93 2.64 5.43
CA THR A 30 -12.70 3.40 5.15
C THR A 30 -11.42 2.60 5.37
N SER A 31 -11.52 1.38 5.91
CA SER A 31 -10.37 0.60 6.30
C SER A 31 -9.46 0.20 5.13
N PRO A 32 -9.99 -0.18 3.94
CA PRO A 32 -9.16 -0.48 2.78
C PRO A 32 -8.34 0.73 2.32
N ASP A 33 -8.94 1.92 2.24
CA ASP A 33 -8.27 3.14 1.80
C ASP A 33 -7.15 3.55 2.77
N ILE A 34 -7.40 3.42 4.07
CA ILE A 34 -6.42 3.72 5.11
C ILE A 34 -5.25 2.74 5.05
N ALA A 35 -5.53 1.44 4.85
CA ALA A 35 -4.50 0.42 4.67
C ALA A 35 -3.66 0.72 3.42
N ASP A 36 -4.30 1.01 2.29
CA ASP A 36 -3.62 1.29 1.03
C ASP A 36 -2.72 2.53 1.10
N LEU A 37 -3.20 3.62 1.73
CA LEU A 37 -2.40 4.81 1.96
C LEU A 37 -1.19 4.53 2.86
N THR A 38 -1.41 3.78 3.96
CA THR A 38 -0.33 3.43 4.90
C THR A 38 0.75 2.61 4.21
N LEU A 39 0.35 1.60 3.44
CA LEU A 39 1.26 0.75 2.68
C LEU A 39 2.00 1.55 1.60
N SER A 40 1.32 2.44 0.87
CA SER A 40 1.95 3.31 -0.13
C SER A 40 3.05 4.19 0.47
N VAL A 41 2.83 4.73 1.68
CA VAL A 41 3.86 5.51 2.40
C VAL A 41 5.05 4.63 2.80
N MET A 42 4.79 3.39 3.24
CA MET A 42 5.85 2.44 3.59
C MET A 42 6.69 2.05 2.36
N GLU A 43 6.04 1.78 1.22
CA GLU A 43 6.69 1.48 -0.06
C GLU A 43 7.54 2.65 -0.54
N TYR A 44 7.01 3.88 -0.50
CA TYR A 44 7.78 5.08 -0.85
C TYR A 44 9.03 5.22 0.02
N ARG A 45 8.91 5.04 1.34
CA ARG A 45 10.06 5.10 2.26
C ARG A 45 11.07 3.99 1.99
N PHE A 46 10.62 2.81 1.60
CA PHE A 46 11.48 1.69 1.22
C PHE A 46 12.23 1.99 -0.09
N LEU A 47 11.53 2.40 -1.14
CA LEU A 47 12.14 2.72 -2.45
C LEU A 47 13.13 3.88 -2.35
N ARG A 48 12.81 4.92 -1.56
CA ARG A 48 13.73 6.04 -1.32
C ARG A 48 15.03 5.62 -0.65
N LYS A 49 15.00 4.59 0.21
CA LYS A 49 16.20 4.01 0.83
C LYS A 49 16.95 3.05 -0.08
N ASN A 50 16.31 2.55 -1.14
CA ASN A 50 16.85 1.52 -2.03
C ASN A 50 16.73 1.97 -3.51
N PRO A 51 17.49 2.98 -3.95
CA PRO A 51 17.34 3.59 -5.28
C PRO A 51 17.62 2.65 -6.46
N GLY A 52 18.29 1.51 -6.24
CA GLY A 52 18.54 0.48 -7.27
C GLY A 52 17.40 -0.53 -7.44
N PHE A 53 16.32 -0.42 -6.66
CA PHE A 53 15.17 -1.31 -6.72
C PHE A 53 14.22 -0.84 -7.84
N HIS A 54 14.36 -1.41 -9.04
CA HIS A 54 13.56 -1.05 -10.22
C HIS A 54 12.78 -2.27 -10.73
N PHE A 55 11.59 -2.47 -10.20
CA PHE A 55 10.65 -3.50 -10.64
C PHE A 55 9.26 -2.91 -10.83
N HIS A 56 8.45 -3.55 -11.66
CA HIS A 56 7.02 -3.28 -11.66
C HIS A 56 6.41 -3.93 -10.41
N LEU A 57 6.04 -3.09 -9.45
CA LEU A 57 5.32 -3.50 -8.25
C LEU A 57 3.83 -3.35 -8.53
N PHE A 58 3.12 -4.47 -8.53
CA PHE A 58 1.67 -4.49 -8.49
C PHE A 58 1.28 -4.96 -7.09
N ARG A 59 0.66 -4.07 -6.30
CA ARG A 59 0.19 -4.39 -4.94
C ARG A 59 -1.33 -4.43 -4.92
N TYR A 60 -1.87 -5.42 -4.22
CA TYR A 60 -3.27 -5.48 -3.82
C TYR A 60 -3.34 -5.70 -2.32
N ILE A 61 -3.54 -4.63 -1.55
CA ILE A 61 -3.52 -4.62 -0.07
C ILE A 61 -2.30 -5.40 0.45
N ASP A 62 -2.49 -6.64 0.91
CA ASP A 62 -1.45 -7.48 1.52
C ASP A 62 -0.64 -8.32 0.50
N ASP A 63 -1.10 -8.40 -0.76
CA ASP A 63 -0.42 -9.14 -1.83
C ASP A 63 0.50 -8.22 -2.65
N ILE A 64 1.72 -8.68 -2.93
CA ILE A 64 2.68 -7.98 -3.79
C ILE A 64 3.15 -8.92 -4.91
N LEU A 65 2.88 -8.52 -6.15
CA LEU A 65 3.47 -9.11 -7.35
C LEU A 65 4.65 -8.25 -7.80
N MET A 66 5.82 -8.85 -7.84
CA MET A 66 7.06 -8.23 -8.32
C MET A 66 7.47 -8.87 -9.64
N SER A 67 7.51 -8.07 -10.70
CA SER A 67 8.02 -8.51 -12.00
C SER A 67 9.37 -7.86 -12.28
N THR A 68 10.39 -8.70 -12.42
CA THR A 68 11.71 -8.30 -12.91
C THR A 68 11.72 -8.53 -14.42
N VAL A 69 11.68 -7.46 -15.20
CA VAL A 69 11.75 -7.58 -16.67
C VAL A 69 13.11 -7.07 -17.13
N PRO A 70 14.09 -7.96 -17.41
CA PRO A 70 15.33 -7.55 -18.06
C PRO A 70 15.07 -6.87 -19.42
N THR A 71 13.98 -7.25 -20.08
CA THR A 71 13.62 -6.91 -21.46
C THR A 71 13.00 -5.51 -21.64
N LEU A 72 12.50 -4.87 -20.59
CA LEU A 72 11.92 -3.52 -20.66
C LEU A 72 12.98 -2.40 -20.76
N ARG A 73 14.26 -2.73 -20.52
CA ARG A 73 15.41 -1.89 -20.92
C ARG A 73 15.57 -1.76 -22.44
N LYS A 74 14.84 -2.54 -23.23
CA LYS A 74 14.89 -2.55 -24.70
C LYS A 74 13.61 -2.01 -25.37
N LEU A 75 12.81 -1.18 -24.70
CA LEU A 75 11.90 -0.33 -25.46
C LEU A 75 12.75 0.78 -26.10
N PRO A 76 12.92 0.81 -27.44
CA PRO A 76 13.58 1.93 -28.07
C PRO A 76 12.77 3.17 -27.73
N ALA A 77 13.45 4.23 -27.29
CA ALA A 77 12.85 5.56 -27.22
C ALA A 77 12.20 5.81 -28.57
N THR A 78 10.87 5.80 -28.61
CA THR A 78 10.10 6.14 -29.80
C THR A 78 10.63 7.48 -30.28
N SER A 79 11.12 7.48 -31.51
CA SER A 79 11.59 8.63 -32.27
C SER A 79 10.55 9.75 -32.23
N MET A 80 10.68 10.66 -31.28
CA MET A 80 10.06 11.98 -31.32
C MET A 80 10.95 12.86 -32.20
N GLY A 81 10.86 12.65 -33.52
CA GLY A 81 11.28 13.66 -34.49
C GLY A 81 10.17 14.71 -34.62
N PRO A 82 10.50 16.02 -34.71
CA PRO A 82 9.49 17.05 -34.91
C PRO A 82 8.85 16.89 -36.29
N ALA A 83 7.53 17.10 -36.33
CA ALA A 83 6.71 17.16 -37.54
C ALA A 83 7.02 18.40 -38.38
#